data_AF-A0AAU7U559-F1
#
_entry.id   AF-A0AAU7U559-F1
#
_cell.length_a   1.000
_cell.length_b   1.000
_cell.length_c   1.000
_cell.angle_alpha   90.00
_cell.angle_beta   90.00
_cell.angle_gamma   90.00
#
_symmetry.space_group_name_H-M   'P 1'
#
loop_
_entity.id
_entity.type
_entity.pdbx_description
1 polymer ?
#
loop_
_entity_poly.entity_id
_entity_poly.type
_entity_poly.pdbx_seq_one_letter_code
_entity_poly.pdbx_strand_id
1 'polypeptide(L)'
;MTQRTKTKPEVAEGPDATVAQRALERLLQTALPDVTVAGQSPAQLSAALTRAQEVWGFGLRHLRHEVRAEDGGALALYADRTRIGSVLDGPEALATTYASMQALDERGLSSWAVLPEGHRFTMEAGSRQLRVLIEDGRDFESHWSPLSGGVHLRTGRQGQDLWVEVARPTSGRDLVQDAAWEVVERIKDRALRRELQRRAEERGILGAVLSARSGEIEAAMRQSPSLHFTVSAAVAHTTERSLDSWRQLQKDALAALTTAQAAQVDRLVGMLGGSGRPR
;
A
#
# COMPACT_ATOMS: atom_id res chain seq x y z
N MET A 1 -8.04 41.18 50.95
CA MET A 1 -7.93 39.73 50.70
C MET A 1 -8.98 39.35 49.67
N THR A 2 -8.60 39.31 48.40
CA THR A 2 -9.53 39.01 47.30
C THR A 2 -8.99 37.80 46.56
N GLN A 3 -9.73 36.70 46.64
CA GLN A 3 -9.33 35.37 46.19
C GLN A 3 -9.10 35.36 44.67
N ARG A 4 -7.89 34.94 44.26
CA ARG A 4 -7.60 34.55 42.87
C ARG A 4 -8.31 33.24 42.58
N THR A 5 -9.32 33.28 41.72
CA THR A 5 -9.88 32.10 41.07
C THR A 5 -8.80 31.46 40.21
N LYS A 6 -8.35 30.27 40.61
CA LYS A 6 -7.50 29.38 39.81
C LYS A 6 -8.37 28.76 38.72
N THR A 7 -8.23 29.22 37.49
CA THR A 7 -8.76 28.54 36.30
C THR A 7 -8.00 27.22 36.14
N LYS A 8 -8.70 26.10 36.32
CA LYS A 8 -8.20 24.75 36.04
C LYS A 8 -7.96 24.64 34.52
N PRO A 9 -6.80 24.15 34.06
CA PRO A 9 -6.62 23.88 32.63
C PRO A 9 -7.54 22.73 32.26
N GLU A 10 -8.44 23.01 31.31
CA GLU A 10 -9.25 22.02 30.61
C GLU A 10 -8.28 21.15 29.81
N VAL A 11 -8.04 19.93 30.31
CA VAL A 11 -7.28 18.92 29.57
C VAL A 11 -8.14 18.56 28.37
N ALA A 12 -7.74 19.01 27.19
CA ALA A 12 -8.33 18.54 25.95
C ALA A 12 -8.32 17.01 25.98
N GLU A 13 -9.50 16.39 25.94
CA GLU A 13 -9.62 14.93 25.83
C GLU A 13 -8.89 14.52 24.56
N GLY A 14 -7.76 13.83 24.73
CA GLY A 14 -7.03 13.24 23.61
C GLY A 14 -7.94 12.27 22.84
N PRO A 15 -7.68 12.04 21.54
CA PRO A 15 -8.48 11.12 20.76
C PRO A 15 -8.54 9.75 21.44
N ASP A 16 -9.73 9.17 21.56
CA ASP A 16 -9.93 7.83 22.09
C ASP A 16 -8.97 6.85 21.36
N ALA A 17 -8.12 6.16 22.12
CA ALA A 17 -7.14 5.21 21.60
C ALA A 17 -7.78 4.17 20.66
N THR A 18 -9.06 3.86 20.88
CA THR A 18 -9.86 2.98 20.03
C THR A 18 -10.04 3.54 18.61
N VAL A 19 -10.19 4.86 18.47
CA VAL A 19 -10.34 5.53 17.17
C VAL A 19 -9.03 5.50 16.39
N ALA A 20 -7.90 5.81 17.04
CA ALA A 20 -6.57 5.74 16.41
C ALA A 20 -6.23 4.32 15.96
N GLN A 21 -6.56 3.31 16.77
CA GLN A 21 -6.36 1.90 16.40
C GLN A 21 -7.21 1.50 15.18
N ARG A 22 -8.50 1.88 15.13
CA ARG A 22 -9.36 1.61 13.97
C ARG A 22 -8.88 2.33 12.70
N ALA A 23 -8.38 3.55 12.83
CA ALA A 23 -7.82 4.30 11.70
C ALA A 23 -6.57 3.60 11.14
N LEU A 24 -5.65 3.18 12.02
CA LEU A 24 -4.48 2.39 11.63
C LEU A 24 -4.88 1.05 11.00
N GLU A 25 -5.85 0.35 11.59
CA GLU A 25 -6.34 -0.93 11.07
C GLU A 25 -6.88 -0.79 9.65
N ARG A 26 -7.74 0.20 9.40
CA ARG A 26 -8.27 0.49 8.06
C ARG A 26 -7.17 0.82 7.06
N LEU A 27 -6.15 1.57 7.49
CA LEU A 27 -4.99 1.88 6.66
C LEU A 27 -4.24 0.60 6.30
N LEU A 28 -3.86 -0.21 7.29
CA LEU A 28 -3.09 -1.45 7.07
C LEU A 28 -3.88 -2.49 6.26
N GLN A 29 -5.20 -2.57 6.41
CA GLN A 29 -6.09 -3.46 5.65
C GLN A 29 -6.07 -3.20 4.14
N THR A 30 -5.60 -2.03 3.68
CA THR A 30 -5.41 -1.79 2.24
C THR A 30 -4.34 -2.72 1.63
N ALA A 31 -3.35 -3.12 2.43
CA ALA A 31 -2.27 -4.03 2.06
C ALA A 31 -2.40 -5.43 2.68
N LEU A 32 -2.90 -5.50 3.92
CA LEU A 32 -2.96 -6.70 4.75
C LEU A 32 -4.40 -6.94 5.21
N PRO A 33 -5.26 -7.57 4.39
CA PRO A 33 -6.71 -7.65 4.65
C PRO A 33 -7.09 -8.24 6.02
N ASP A 34 -6.30 -9.20 6.51
CA ASP A 34 -6.57 -9.95 7.75
C ASP A 34 -5.84 -9.38 8.98
N VAL A 35 -5.29 -8.17 8.89
CA VAL A 35 -4.56 -7.55 10.02
C VAL A 35 -5.52 -7.12 11.13
N THR A 36 -5.13 -7.42 12.37
CA THR A 36 -5.81 -6.95 13.60
C THR A 36 -4.87 -6.07 14.40
N VAL A 37 -5.29 -4.84 14.71
CA VAL A 37 -4.48 -3.86 15.48
C VAL A 37 -4.75 -3.94 16.98
N ALA A 38 -5.97 -4.31 17.38
CA ALA A 38 -6.35 -4.37 18.79
C ALA A 38 -5.45 -5.34 19.58
N GLY A 39 -4.93 -4.86 20.71
CA GLY A 39 -4.08 -5.65 21.61
C GLY A 39 -2.65 -5.92 21.13
N GLN A 40 -2.24 -5.37 19.98
CA GLN A 40 -0.87 -5.50 19.47
C GLN A 40 0.10 -4.55 20.18
N SER A 41 1.34 -5.00 20.38
CA SER A 41 2.44 -4.15 20.85
C SER A 41 2.91 -3.16 19.76
N PRO A 42 3.55 -2.03 20.12
CA PRO A 42 4.12 -1.10 19.13
C PRO A 42 5.11 -1.76 18.15
N ALA A 43 5.85 -2.77 18.59
CA ALA A 43 6.75 -3.53 17.74
C ALA A 43 5.99 -4.35 16.68
N GLN A 44 4.90 -5.01 17.07
CA GLN A 44 4.02 -5.74 16.14
C GLN A 44 3.33 -4.80 15.15
N LEU A 45 2.89 -3.63 15.60
CA LEU A 45 2.32 -2.60 14.73
C LEU A 45 3.33 -2.05 13.73
N SER A 46 4.58 -1.82 14.18
CA SER A 46 5.67 -1.41 13.31
C SER A 46 6.00 -2.49 12.27
N ALA A 47 6.04 -3.76 12.66
CA ALA A 47 6.23 -4.87 11.74
C ALA A 47 5.06 -5.01 10.72
N ALA A 48 3.83 -4.76 11.14
CA ALA A 48 2.68 -4.73 10.23
C ALA A 48 2.77 -3.55 9.25
N LEU A 49 3.20 -2.37 9.70
CA LEU A 49 3.44 -1.22 8.83
C LEU A 49 4.55 -1.49 7.81
N THR A 50 5.67 -2.09 8.22
CA THR A 50 6.75 -2.47 7.29
C THR A 50 6.24 -3.43 6.21
N ARG A 51 5.47 -4.45 6.59
CA ARG A 51 4.84 -5.36 5.60
C ARG A 51 3.84 -4.64 4.69
N ALA A 52 3.08 -3.69 5.21
CA ALA A 52 2.17 -2.89 4.39
C ALA A 52 2.94 -2.03 3.36
N GLN A 53 4.07 -1.44 3.75
CA GLN A 53 4.94 -0.67 2.85
C GLN A 53 5.50 -1.52 1.70
N GLU A 54 5.83 -2.78 1.98
CA GLU A 54 6.28 -3.74 0.95
C GLU A 54 5.21 -4.07 -0.09
N VAL A 55 3.93 -3.97 0.30
CA VAL A 55 2.78 -4.21 -0.59
C VAL A 55 2.38 -2.93 -1.34
N TRP A 56 2.40 -1.79 -0.65
CA TRP A 56 2.11 -0.48 -1.27
C TRP A 56 3.15 -0.11 -2.33
N GLY A 57 4.39 -0.59 -2.17
CA GLY A 57 5.44 -0.44 -3.17
C GLY A 57 5.91 1.00 -3.34
N PHE A 58 5.88 1.81 -2.26
CA PHE A 58 6.45 3.16 -2.30
C PHE A 58 7.97 3.17 -2.57
N GLY A 59 8.64 2.03 -2.43
CA GLY A 59 10.08 1.93 -2.67
C GLY A 59 10.94 2.43 -1.51
N LEU A 60 10.36 2.48 -0.30
CA LEU A 60 10.95 3.04 0.91
C LEU A 60 11.46 1.95 1.87
N ARG A 61 11.86 0.79 1.35
CA ARG A 61 12.34 -0.35 2.16
C ARG A 61 13.71 -0.10 2.82
N HIS A 62 14.46 0.90 2.35
CA HIS A 62 15.69 1.36 2.99
C HIS A 62 15.42 2.16 4.28
N LEU A 63 14.19 2.63 4.48
CA LEU A 63 13.78 3.34 5.69
C LEU A 63 13.17 2.37 6.70
N ARG A 64 13.43 2.60 7.98
CA ARG A 64 12.77 1.91 9.07
C ARG A 64 11.45 2.58 9.43
N HIS A 65 10.34 1.88 9.19
CA HIS A 65 8.99 2.32 9.50
C HIS A 65 8.58 1.92 10.91
N GLU A 66 8.05 2.86 11.69
CA GLU A 66 7.63 2.64 13.07
C GLU A 66 6.27 3.25 13.38
N VAL A 67 5.51 2.55 14.21
CA VAL A 67 4.29 3.07 14.84
C VAL A 67 4.60 3.37 16.30
N ARG A 68 4.38 4.62 16.71
CA ARG A 68 4.59 5.05 18.10
C ARG A 68 3.29 5.62 18.67
N ALA A 69 3.01 5.29 19.92
CA ALA A 69 1.97 5.97 20.68
C ALA A 69 2.48 7.36 21.09
N GLU A 70 1.66 8.38 20.85
CA GLU A 70 1.89 9.76 21.29
C GLU A 70 0.95 10.10 22.45
N ASP A 71 1.20 11.24 23.10
CA ASP A 71 0.39 11.73 24.21
C ASP A 71 -1.08 11.85 23.79
N GLY A 72 -1.99 11.46 24.69
CA GLY A 72 -3.43 11.51 24.43
C GLY A 72 -3.98 10.35 23.59
N GLY A 73 -3.24 9.25 23.41
CA GLY A 73 -3.76 8.03 22.78
C GLY A 73 -3.70 8.03 21.24
N ALA A 74 -3.13 9.07 20.64
CA ALA A 74 -2.86 9.11 19.21
C ALA A 74 -1.76 8.11 18.82
N LEU A 75 -1.81 7.62 17.59
CA LEU A 75 -0.71 6.86 16.98
C LEU A 75 -0.09 7.70 15.88
N ALA A 76 1.23 7.72 15.82
CA ALA A 76 1.99 8.41 14.79
C ALA A 76 2.92 7.46 14.05
N LEU A 77 3.10 7.77 12.77
CA LEU A 77 3.94 7.03 11.84
C LEU A 77 5.29 7.73 11.73
N TYR A 78 6.36 6.96 11.77
CA TYR A 78 7.74 7.43 11.67
C TYR A 78 8.50 6.67 10.60
N ALA A 79 9.40 7.36 9.89
CA ALA A 79 10.41 6.78 9.01
C ALA A 79 11.80 7.26 9.44
N ASP A 80 12.70 6.34 9.81
CA ASP A 80 14.07 6.65 10.30
C ASP A 80 14.10 7.77 11.36
N ARG A 81 13.15 7.72 12.30
CA ARG A 81 12.93 8.69 13.40
C ARG A 81 12.29 10.02 12.99
N THR A 82 12.05 10.27 11.71
CA THR A 82 11.30 11.44 11.24
C THR A 82 9.81 11.16 11.34
N ARG A 83 9.04 12.08 11.95
CA ARG A 83 7.58 11.95 12.05
C ARG A 83 6.95 12.23 10.68
N ILE A 84 6.23 11.24 10.14
CA ILE A 84 5.51 11.33 8.88
C ILE A 84 4.15 11.99 9.07
N GLY A 85 3.45 11.62 10.14
CA GLY A 85 2.10 12.12 10.44
C GLY A 85 1.43 11.29 11.53
N SER A 86 0.20 11.67 11.89
CA SER A 86 -0.70 10.89 12.73
C SER A 86 -1.52 9.92 11.88
N VAL A 87 -1.90 8.76 12.44
CA VAL A 87 -2.87 7.86 11.78
C VAL A 87 -4.27 8.47 11.64
N LEU A 88 -4.52 9.55 12.38
CA LEU A 88 -5.75 10.35 12.30
C LEU A 88 -5.68 11.41 11.20
N ASP A 89 -4.50 11.65 10.63
CA ASP A 89 -4.38 12.47 9.44
C ASP A 89 -5.11 11.75 8.29
N GLY A 90 -5.76 12.52 7.41
CA GLY A 90 -6.49 11.95 6.28
C GLY A 90 -5.55 11.08 5.41
N PRO A 91 -6.06 9.97 4.83
CA PRO A 91 -5.22 9.04 4.07
C PRO A 91 -4.50 9.71 2.89
N GLU A 92 -5.12 10.73 2.28
CA GLU A 92 -4.51 11.55 1.23
C GLU A 92 -3.25 12.28 1.70
N ALA A 93 -3.29 12.87 2.90
CA ALA A 93 -2.16 13.59 3.47
C ALA A 93 -1.00 12.62 3.77
N LEU A 94 -1.30 11.47 4.35
CA LEU A 94 -0.29 10.43 4.61
C LEU A 94 0.33 9.90 3.33
N ALA A 95 -0.48 9.59 2.31
CA ALA A 95 0.01 9.12 1.02
C ALA A 95 0.88 10.18 0.33
N THR A 96 0.50 11.46 0.41
CA THR A 96 1.29 12.59 -0.13
C THR A 96 2.65 12.69 0.55
N THR A 97 2.71 12.54 1.88
CA THR A 97 3.98 12.55 2.61
C THR A 97 4.86 11.37 2.21
N TYR A 98 4.31 10.15 2.08
CA TYR A 98 5.08 9.00 1.57
C TYR A 98 5.55 9.20 0.13
N ALA A 99 4.70 9.74 -0.73
CA ALA A 99 5.04 10.05 -2.11
C ALA A 99 6.22 11.03 -2.22
N SER A 100 6.31 12.01 -1.31
CA SER A 100 7.41 12.98 -1.28
C SER A 100 8.79 12.36 -0.99
N MET A 101 8.83 11.17 -0.39
CA MET A 101 10.07 10.43 -0.10
C MET A 101 10.48 9.47 -1.23
N GLN A 102 9.63 9.28 -2.24
CA GLN A 102 9.92 8.38 -3.35
C GLN A 102 10.93 8.98 -4.33
N ALA A 103 11.67 8.09 -5.00
CA ALA A 103 12.41 8.42 -6.20
C ALA A 103 12.07 7.36 -7.26
N LEU A 104 11.13 7.67 -8.14
CA LEU A 104 10.66 6.74 -9.18
C LEU A 104 11.43 6.98 -10.49
N ASP A 105 11.75 5.90 -11.20
CA ASP A 105 12.28 5.95 -12.56
C ASP A 105 11.16 6.15 -13.61
N GLU A 106 11.54 6.21 -14.89
CA GLU A 106 10.60 6.38 -16.02
C GLU A 106 9.53 5.29 -16.12
N ARG A 107 9.75 4.13 -15.48
CA ARG A 107 8.83 2.99 -15.45
C ARG A 107 7.95 2.99 -14.20
N GLY A 108 8.12 3.97 -13.32
CA GLY A 108 7.42 4.02 -12.03
C GLY A 108 8.00 3.08 -10.97
N LEU A 109 9.25 2.61 -11.13
CA LEU A 109 9.92 1.75 -10.17
C LEU A 109 10.85 2.57 -9.26
N SER A 110 11.01 2.13 -8.02
CA SER A 110 11.92 2.82 -7.10
C SER A 110 13.36 2.74 -7.56
N SER A 111 14.01 3.90 -7.64
CA SER A 111 15.45 4.07 -7.89
C SER A 111 16.29 3.79 -6.64
N TRP A 112 15.68 3.90 -5.45
CA TRP A 112 16.35 3.63 -4.17
C TRP A 112 16.80 2.18 -4.07
N ALA A 113 18.02 1.99 -3.59
CA ALA A 113 18.47 0.69 -3.09
C ALA A 113 17.72 0.35 -1.81
N VAL A 114 17.58 -0.93 -1.50
CA VAL A 114 17.09 -1.40 -0.19
C VAL A 114 18.25 -1.43 0.81
N LEU A 115 19.43 -1.85 0.36
CA LEU A 115 20.64 -1.87 1.18
C LEU A 115 21.31 -0.47 1.23
N PRO A 116 21.91 -0.06 2.36
CA PRO A 116 22.41 1.31 2.58
C PRO A 116 23.53 1.74 1.62
N GLU A 117 24.47 0.83 1.31
CA GLU A 117 25.58 1.08 0.39
C GLU A 117 25.96 -0.23 -0.30
N GLY A 118 26.23 -0.19 -1.61
CA GLY A 118 26.69 -1.36 -2.34
C GLY A 118 26.49 -1.27 -3.85
N HIS A 119 27.26 -2.08 -4.57
CA HIS A 119 27.02 -2.31 -5.98
C HIS A 119 25.76 -3.16 -6.13
N ARG A 120 24.76 -2.63 -6.84
CA ARG A 120 23.63 -3.43 -7.32
C ARG A 120 24.05 -4.15 -8.59
N PHE A 121 23.85 -5.46 -8.63
CA PHE A 121 24.19 -6.22 -9.83
C PHE A 121 23.03 -6.21 -10.83
N THR A 122 23.36 -6.24 -12.11
CA THR A 122 22.35 -6.47 -13.17
C THR A 122 22.18 -7.97 -13.32
N MET A 123 20.94 -8.46 -13.21
CA MET A 123 20.65 -9.88 -13.35
C MET A 123 20.80 -10.31 -14.81
N GLU A 124 21.75 -11.19 -15.08
CA GLU A 124 22.00 -11.71 -16.43
C GLU A 124 21.01 -12.80 -16.84
N ALA A 125 20.93 -13.07 -18.15
CA ALA A 125 20.15 -14.19 -18.66
C ALA A 125 20.75 -15.54 -18.20
N GLY A 126 20.13 -16.17 -17.22
CA GLY A 126 20.53 -17.45 -16.65
C GLY A 126 20.52 -17.46 -15.13
N SER A 127 20.77 -18.61 -14.50
CA SER A 127 20.68 -18.75 -13.04
C SER A 127 22.03 -18.94 -12.35
N ARG A 128 23.16 -18.89 -13.07
CA ARG A 128 24.49 -19.17 -12.51
C ARG A 128 24.94 -18.07 -11.54
N GLN A 129 24.85 -16.81 -11.95
CA GLN A 129 25.19 -15.65 -11.12
C GLN A 129 24.34 -15.64 -9.83
N LEU A 130 23.01 -15.78 -9.98
CA LEU A 130 22.10 -15.88 -8.84
C LEU A 130 22.41 -17.04 -7.91
N ARG A 131 22.73 -18.22 -8.45
CA ARG A 131 23.07 -19.39 -7.63
C ARG A 131 24.26 -19.08 -6.71
N VAL A 132 25.34 -18.54 -7.26
CA VAL A 132 26.54 -18.17 -6.47
C VAL A 132 26.19 -17.13 -5.41
N LEU A 133 25.42 -16.10 -5.76
CA LEU A 133 25.00 -15.07 -4.79
C LEU A 133 24.13 -15.66 -3.67
N ILE A 134 23.20 -16.56 -3.99
CA ILE A 134 22.29 -17.17 -3.02
C ILE A 134 23.00 -18.20 -2.13
N GLU A 135 23.84 -19.07 -2.70
CA GLU A 135 24.45 -20.17 -1.94
C GLU A 135 25.68 -19.67 -1.17
N ASP A 136 26.54 -18.89 -1.81
CA ASP A 136 27.85 -18.48 -1.27
C ASP A 136 27.95 -16.99 -0.91
N GLY A 137 27.07 -16.15 -1.46
CA GLY A 137 27.07 -14.71 -1.22
C GLY A 137 26.63 -14.31 0.19
N ARG A 138 27.16 -13.17 0.64
CA ARG A 138 26.69 -12.45 1.83
C ARG A 138 25.50 -11.56 1.46
N ASP A 139 25.63 -10.26 1.67
CA ASP A 139 24.60 -9.30 1.31
C ASP A 139 24.78 -8.88 -0.15
N PHE A 140 23.67 -8.82 -0.87
CA PHE A 140 23.64 -8.42 -2.28
C PHE A 140 22.27 -7.85 -2.63
N GLU A 141 22.21 -7.07 -3.70
CA GLU A 141 20.95 -6.53 -4.23
C GLU A 141 21.04 -6.43 -5.75
N SER A 142 19.96 -6.78 -6.44
CA SER A 142 19.85 -6.65 -7.89
C SER A 142 19.21 -5.33 -8.29
N HIS A 143 19.54 -4.85 -9.50
CA HIS A 143 18.68 -3.91 -10.21
C HIS A 143 17.34 -4.57 -10.58
N TRP A 144 16.34 -3.74 -10.90
CA TRP A 144 15.08 -4.21 -11.47
C TRP A 144 15.29 -4.89 -12.82
N SER A 145 14.70 -6.07 -12.97
CA SER A 145 14.70 -6.86 -14.20
C SER A 145 13.28 -7.10 -14.67
N PRO A 146 13.00 -6.94 -15.97
CA PRO A 146 11.65 -7.14 -16.50
C PRO A 146 11.24 -8.63 -16.44
N LEU A 147 9.97 -8.85 -16.14
CA LEU A 147 9.25 -10.11 -16.30
C LEU A 147 8.11 -9.91 -17.31
N SER A 148 7.36 -10.98 -17.61
CA SER A 148 6.19 -10.90 -18.48
C SER A 148 5.05 -10.08 -17.86
N GLY A 149 4.21 -9.48 -18.71
CA GLY A 149 2.99 -8.80 -18.26
C GLY A 149 3.22 -7.51 -17.47
N GLY A 150 4.27 -6.75 -17.82
CA GLY A 150 4.59 -5.47 -17.17
C GLY A 150 5.09 -5.58 -15.73
N VAL A 151 5.36 -6.81 -15.26
CA VAL A 151 5.92 -7.06 -13.94
C VAL A 151 7.43 -6.88 -13.99
N HIS A 152 8.00 -6.36 -12.90
CA HIS A 152 9.43 -6.23 -12.70
C HIS A 152 9.81 -6.96 -11.42
N LEU A 153 11.03 -7.48 -11.38
CA LEU A 153 11.57 -8.20 -10.25
C LEU A 153 12.92 -7.63 -9.83
N ARG A 154 13.15 -7.54 -8.53
CA ARG A 154 14.48 -7.42 -7.93
C ARG A 154 14.60 -8.37 -6.75
N THR A 155 15.83 -8.70 -6.39
CA THR A 155 16.11 -9.63 -5.29
C THR A 155 17.34 -9.18 -4.54
N GLY A 156 17.42 -9.56 -3.27
CA GLY A 156 18.60 -9.29 -2.47
C GLY A 156 18.62 -10.09 -1.19
N ARG A 157 19.71 -9.94 -0.44
CA ARG A 157 19.88 -10.54 0.88
C ARG A 157 20.45 -9.52 1.84
N GLN A 158 19.92 -9.52 3.07
CA GLN A 158 20.51 -8.83 4.21
C GLN A 158 20.69 -9.81 5.38
N GLY A 159 21.95 -10.13 5.71
CA GLY A 159 22.27 -11.14 6.72
C GLY A 159 21.79 -12.52 6.31
N GLN A 160 20.69 -12.99 6.92
CA GLN A 160 20.05 -14.27 6.59
C GLN A 160 18.75 -14.10 5.81
N ASP A 161 18.21 -12.89 5.70
CA ASP A 161 16.96 -12.65 5.00
C ASP A 161 17.19 -12.52 3.49
N LEU A 162 16.86 -13.57 2.74
CA LEU A 162 16.80 -13.55 1.28
C LEU A 162 15.39 -13.15 0.85
N TRP A 163 15.28 -12.13 0.01
CA TRP A 163 14.00 -11.61 -0.43
C TRP A 163 13.91 -11.51 -1.96
N VAL A 164 12.67 -11.64 -2.45
CA VAL A 164 12.28 -11.37 -3.83
C VAL A 164 11.15 -10.36 -3.80
N GLU A 165 11.32 -9.27 -4.52
CA GLU A 165 10.32 -8.22 -4.69
C GLU A 165 9.85 -8.23 -6.14
N VAL A 166 8.56 -8.33 -6.33
CA VAL A 166 7.91 -8.12 -7.63
C VAL A 166 7.07 -6.86 -7.57
N ALA A 167 7.11 -6.08 -8.65
CA ALA A 167 6.33 -4.86 -8.76
C ALA A 167 5.63 -4.80 -10.11
N ARG A 168 4.38 -4.37 -10.10
CA ARG A 168 3.65 -3.91 -11.28
C ARG A 168 3.23 -2.48 -10.96
N PRO A 169 3.98 -1.47 -11.42
CA PRO A 169 3.60 -0.08 -11.25
C PRO A 169 2.21 0.14 -11.83
N THR A 170 1.26 0.49 -10.97
CA THR A 170 -0.11 0.83 -11.34
C THR A 170 -0.45 2.12 -10.62
N SER A 171 -0.99 3.12 -11.33
CA SER A 171 -1.47 4.32 -10.64
C SER A 171 -2.80 4.04 -9.94
N GLY A 172 -3.06 4.67 -8.80
CA GLY A 172 -4.36 4.54 -8.12
C GLY A 172 -5.53 4.99 -8.99
N ARG A 173 -5.27 5.93 -9.92
CA ARG A 173 -6.25 6.35 -10.91
C ARG A 173 -6.63 5.21 -11.85
N ASP A 174 -5.67 4.43 -12.33
CA ASP A 174 -5.93 3.31 -13.26
C ASP A 174 -6.74 2.22 -12.55
N LEU A 175 -6.37 1.88 -11.30
CA LEU A 175 -7.12 0.89 -10.50
C LEU A 175 -8.58 1.30 -10.27
N VAL A 176 -8.83 2.59 -10.02
CA VAL A 176 -10.19 3.11 -9.84
C VAL A 176 -10.97 3.10 -11.16
N GLN A 177 -10.30 3.35 -12.28
CA GLN A 177 -10.92 3.24 -13.61
C GLN A 177 -11.29 1.79 -13.94
N ASP A 178 -10.40 0.83 -13.66
CA ASP A 178 -10.65 -0.60 -13.83
C ASP A 178 -11.86 -1.05 -12.97
N ALA A 179 -11.88 -0.64 -11.70
CA ALA A 179 -13.01 -0.92 -10.81
C ALA A 179 -14.32 -0.29 -11.31
N ALA A 180 -14.28 0.94 -11.83
CA ALA A 180 -15.45 1.59 -12.40
C ALA A 180 -15.95 0.87 -13.67
N TRP A 181 -15.06 0.36 -14.49
CA TRP A 181 -15.41 -0.47 -15.66
C TRP A 181 -16.11 -1.76 -15.24
N GLU A 182 -15.55 -2.46 -14.27
CA GLU A 182 -16.13 -3.71 -13.76
C GLU A 182 -17.52 -3.49 -13.11
N VAL A 183 -17.71 -2.39 -12.39
CA VAL A 183 -19.04 -2.01 -11.86
C VAL A 183 -20.06 -1.88 -12.99
N VAL A 184 -19.70 -1.21 -14.08
CA VAL A 184 -20.60 -1.01 -15.24
C VAL A 184 -20.91 -2.35 -15.92
N GLU A 185 -19.93 -3.25 -16.05
CA GLU A 185 -20.14 -4.57 -16.64
C GLU A 185 -21.06 -5.46 -15.79
N ARG A 186 -20.97 -5.38 -14.46
CA ARG A 186 -21.81 -6.14 -13.52
C ARG A 186 -23.29 -5.65 -13.48
N ILE A 187 -23.65 -4.55 -14.16
CA ILE A 187 -25.03 -4.05 -14.23
C ILE A 187 -25.91 -4.95 -15.12
N LYS A 188 -26.95 -5.53 -14.50
CA LYS A 188 -27.93 -6.37 -15.21
C LYS A 188 -28.80 -5.61 -16.22
N ASP A 189 -29.14 -4.35 -15.92
CA ASP A 189 -29.92 -3.50 -16.82
C ASP A 189 -29.09 -3.06 -18.03
N ARG A 190 -29.48 -3.56 -19.22
CA ARG A 190 -28.80 -3.27 -20.48
C ARG A 190 -28.98 -1.82 -20.94
N ALA A 191 -30.10 -1.17 -20.60
CA ALA A 191 -30.34 0.22 -20.94
C ALA A 191 -29.43 1.15 -20.11
N LEU A 192 -29.41 0.94 -18.79
CA LEU A 192 -28.54 1.70 -17.88
C LEU A 192 -27.06 1.51 -18.21
N ARG A 193 -26.62 0.29 -18.53
CA ARG A 193 -25.23 0.01 -18.91
C ARG A 193 -24.82 0.75 -20.18
N ARG A 194 -25.66 0.74 -21.23
CA ARG A 194 -25.41 1.50 -22.47
C ARG A 194 -25.36 3.00 -22.23
N GLU A 195 -26.24 3.51 -21.37
CA GLU A 195 -26.25 4.92 -21.00
C GLU A 195 -24.97 5.34 -20.27
N LEU A 196 -24.49 4.53 -19.32
CA LEU A 196 -23.25 4.79 -18.62
C LEU A 196 -22.03 4.68 -19.53
N GLN A 197 -22.01 3.73 -20.47
CA GLN A 197 -20.97 3.63 -21.49
C GLN A 197 -20.94 4.87 -22.39
N ARG A 198 -22.10 5.36 -22.84
CA ARG A 198 -22.19 6.60 -23.62
C ARG A 198 -21.67 7.82 -22.83
N ARG A 199 -22.04 7.94 -21.54
CA ARG A 199 -21.54 9.04 -20.69
C ARG A 199 -20.04 8.93 -20.38
N ALA A 200 -19.51 7.71 -20.35
CA ALA A 200 -18.08 7.48 -20.17
C ALA A 200 -17.25 8.06 -21.32
N GLU A 201 -17.80 8.13 -22.54
CA GLU A 201 -17.14 8.77 -23.68
C GLU A 201 -16.98 10.29 -23.49
N GLU A 202 -17.89 10.95 -22.75
CA GLU A 202 -17.86 12.40 -22.52
C GLU A 202 -17.02 12.81 -21.29
N ARG A 203 -17.09 12.05 -20.19
CA ARG A 203 -16.54 12.45 -18.87
C ARG A 203 -15.59 11.42 -18.26
N GLY A 204 -15.31 10.33 -18.96
CA GLY A 204 -14.63 9.16 -18.42
C GLY A 204 -15.57 8.30 -17.58
N ILE A 205 -15.24 7.00 -17.46
CA ILE A 205 -16.13 6.02 -16.83
C ILE A 205 -16.39 6.29 -15.34
N LEU A 206 -15.38 6.75 -14.61
CA LEU A 206 -15.53 7.13 -13.21
C LEU A 206 -16.51 8.30 -13.05
N GLY A 207 -16.40 9.33 -13.89
CA GLY A 207 -17.33 10.47 -13.90
C GLY A 207 -18.76 10.05 -14.22
N ALA A 208 -18.93 9.11 -15.15
CA ALA A 208 -20.24 8.53 -15.47
C ALA A 208 -20.85 7.77 -14.27
N VAL A 209 -20.06 6.91 -13.62
CA VAL A 209 -20.49 6.14 -12.44
C VAL A 209 -20.84 7.07 -11.27
N LEU A 210 -20.00 8.07 -10.97
CA LEU A 210 -20.23 9.02 -9.89
C LEU A 210 -21.43 9.94 -10.14
N SER A 211 -21.67 10.36 -11.39
CA SER A 211 -22.83 11.20 -11.73
C SER A 211 -24.18 10.49 -11.54
N ALA A 212 -24.19 9.15 -11.61
CA ALA A 212 -25.37 8.33 -11.40
C ALA A 212 -25.60 7.96 -9.91
N ARG A 213 -24.91 8.66 -9.01
CA ARG A 213 -24.78 8.33 -7.59
C ARG A 213 -24.88 9.59 -6.72
N SER A 214 -25.19 9.41 -5.43
CA SER A 214 -25.28 10.53 -4.48
C SER A 214 -23.90 11.08 -4.15
N GLY A 215 -23.82 12.37 -3.81
CA GLY A 215 -22.56 13.02 -3.39
C GLY A 215 -21.92 12.39 -2.14
N GLU A 216 -22.65 11.55 -1.40
CA GLU A 216 -22.15 10.78 -0.26
C GLU A 216 -21.09 9.76 -0.66
N ILE A 217 -21.20 9.16 -1.87
CA ILE A 217 -20.21 8.20 -2.38
C ILE A 217 -18.91 8.90 -2.75
N GLU A 218 -19.00 10.11 -3.32
CA GLU A 218 -17.82 10.92 -3.60
C GLU A 218 -17.09 11.32 -2.31
N ALA A 219 -17.85 11.71 -1.27
CA ALA A 219 -17.28 12.01 0.04
C ALA A 219 -16.64 10.78 0.72
N ALA A 220 -17.32 9.63 0.66
CA ALA A 220 -16.81 8.37 1.21
C ALA A 220 -15.55 7.88 0.46
N MET A 221 -15.51 8.08 -0.87
CA MET A 221 -14.36 7.79 -1.70
C MET A 221 -13.15 8.62 -1.26
N ARG A 222 -13.28 9.95 -1.16
CA ARG A 222 -12.17 10.83 -0.75
C ARG A 222 -11.57 10.44 0.60
N GLN A 223 -12.41 9.98 1.53
CA GLN A 223 -11.99 9.54 2.87
C GLN A 223 -11.44 8.11 2.90
N SER A 224 -11.56 7.35 1.81
CA SER A 224 -11.16 5.95 1.79
C SER A 224 -9.65 5.79 1.59
N PRO A 225 -8.94 5.06 2.48
CA PRO A 225 -7.53 4.75 2.29
C PRO A 225 -7.23 4.00 0.99
N SER A 226 -8.17 3.19 0.49
CA SER A 226 -7.98 2.36 -0.71
C SER A 226 -7.81 3.14 -2.02
N LEU A 227 -8.10 4.45 -2.03
CA LEU A 227 -7.83 5.31 -3.19
C LEU A 227 -6.40 5.86 -3.20
N HIS A 228 -5.82 6.05 -2.02
CA HIS A 228 -4.53 6.72 -1.83
C HIS A 228 -3.39 5.73 -1.65
N PHE A 229 -3.71 4.52 -1.18
CA PHE A 229 -2.76 3.42 -0.97
C PHE A 229 -3.07 2.28 -1.92
N THR A 230 -2.20 2.08 -2.90
CA THR A 230 -2.35 1.09 -3.96
C THR A 230 -1.40 -0.07 -3.80
N VAL A 231 -1.87 -1.28 -4.06
CA VAL A 231 -1.03 -2.47 -4.14
C VAL A 231 -0.25 -2.44 -5.45
N SER A 232 1.04 -2.13 -5.36
CA SER A 232 1.93 -2.07 -6.53
C SER A 232 3.09 -3.07 -6.47
N ALA A 233 3.34 -3.66 -5.30
CA ALA A 233 4.42 -4.61 -5.09
C ALA A 233 4.00 -5.77 -4.18
N ALA A 234 4.84 -6.80 -4.15
CA ALA A 234 4.81 -7.86 -3.16
C ALA A 234 6.24 -8.34 -2.90
N VAL A 235 6.56 -8.58 -1.64
CA VAL A 235 7.87 -9.09 -1.22
C VAL A 235 7.67 -10.44 -0.52
N ALA A 236 8.46 -11.43 -0.92
CA ALA A 236 8.54 -12.72 -0.26
C ALA A 236 9.94 -12.90 0.33
N HIS A 237 10.00 -13.53 1.52
CA HIS A 237 11.20 -13.67 2.33
C HIS A 237 11.48 -15.14 2.67
N THR A 238 12.75 -15.52 2.75
CA THR A 238 13.20 -16.81 3.29
C THR A 238 14.55 -16.67 3.97
N THR A 239 14.88 -17.62 4.84
CA THR A 239 16.24 -17.78 5.37
C THR A 239 17.03 -18.89 4.68
N GLU A 240 16.38 -19.62 3.76
CA GLU A 240 17.01 -20.71 3.01
C GLU A 240 17.98 -20.18 1.95
N ARG A 241 19.13 -20.86 1.83
CA ARG A 241 20.19 -20.53 0.88
C ARG A 241 20.20 -21.50 -0.29
N SER A 242 19.11 -21.56 -1.05
CA SER A 242 19.00 -22.44 -2.21
C SER A 242 18.35 -21.74 -3.40
N LEU A 243 18.81 -22.04 -4.61
CA LEU A 243 18.19 -21.49 -5.81
C LEU A 243 16.72 -21.93 -5.97
N ASP A 244 16.37 -23.11 -5.48
CA ASP A 244 14.98 -23.62 -5.57
C ASP A 244 14.04 -22.88 -4.63
N SER A 245 14.48 -22.55 -3.40
CA SER A 245 13.72 -21.67 -2.50
C SER A 245 13.51 -20.29 -3.11
N TRP A 246 14.53 -19.71 -3.77
CA TRP A 246 14.41 -18.44 -4.47
C TRP A 246 13.39 -18.48 -5.62
N ARG A 247 13.36 -19.56 -6.40
CA ARG A 247 12.36 -19.75 -7.47
C ARG A 247 10.94 -19.84 -6.89
N GLN A 248 10.80 -20.47 -5.74
CA GLN A 248 9.51 -20.54 -5.05
C GLN A 248 9.10 -19.15 -4.54
N LEU A 249 10.01 -18.41 -3.91
CA LEU A 249 9.77 -17.02 -3.49
C LEU A 249 9.31 -16.14 -4.64
N GLN A 250 9.94 -16.24 -5.81
CA GLN A 250 9.51 -15.50 -6.99
C GLN A 250 8.06 -15.81 -7.37
N LYS A 251 7.67 -17.08 -7.37
CA LYS A 251 6.29 -17.51 -7.68
C LYS A 251 5.31 -17.00 -6.64
N ASP A 252 5.67 -17.12 -5.36
CA ASP A 252 4.83 -16.71 -4.24
C ASP A 252 4.62 -15.19 -4.25
N ALA A 253 5.67 -14.41 -4.47
CA ALA A 253 5.59 -12.96 -4.60
C ALA A 253 4.68 -12.54 -5.77
N LEU A 254 4.81 -13.19 -6.93
CA LEU A 254 3.95 -12.92 -8.09
C LEU A 254 2.48 -13.26 -7.84
N ALA A 255 2.22 -14.41 -7.20
CA ALA A 255 0.87 -14.84 -6.83
C ALA A 255 0.25 -13.89 -5.80
N ALA A 256 1.04 -13.45 -4.81
CA ALA A 256 0.62 -12.50 -3.79
C ALA A 256 0.28 -11.14 -4.41
N LEU A 257 1.12 -10.61 -5.31
CA LEU A 257 0.85 -9.34 -6.01
C LEU A 257 -0.46 -9.42 -6.79
N THR A 258 -0.65 -10.48 -7.57
CA THR A 258 -1.86 -10.66 -8.40
C THR A 258 -3.11 -10.78 -7.53
N THR A 259 -3.05 -11.56 -6.45
CA THR A 259 -4.16 -11.74 -5.51
C THR A 259 -4.51 -10.43 -4.80
N ALA A 260 -3.50 -9.70 -4.33
CA ALA A 260 -3.71 -8.44 -3.60
C ALA A 260 -4.26 -7.34 -4.52
N GLN A 261 -3.81 -7.26 -5.79
CA GLN A 261 -4.38 -6.35 -6.78
C GLN A 261 -5.84 -6.68 -7.09
N ALA A 262 -6.17 -7.95 -7.34
CA ALA A 262 -7.55 -8.37 -7.56
C ALA A 262 -8.45 -8.04 -6.36
N ALA A 263 -7.98 -8.32 -5.14
CA ALA A 263 -8.71 -7.99 -3.92
C ALA A 263 -8.91 -6.48 -3.74
N GLN A 264 -7.95 -5.64 -4.15
CA GLN A 264 -8.12 -4.19 -4.13
C GLN A 264 -9.20 -3.75 -5.12
N VAL A 265 -9.20 -4.26 -6.35
CA VAL A 265 -10.22 -3.97 -7.34
C VAL A 265 -11.61 -4.38 -6.83
N ASP A 266 -11.76 -5.58 -6.28
CA ASP A 266 -13.04 -6.04 -5.72
C ASP A 266 -13.53 -5.14 -4.57
N ARG A 267 -12.63 -4.63 -3.70
CA ARG A 267 -12.99 -3.65 -2.66
C ARG A 267 -13.49 -2.34 -3.26
N LEU A 268 -12.82 -1.83 -4.29
CA LEU A 268 -13.23 -0.61 -5.00
C LEU A 268 -14.56 -0.81 -5.72
N VAL A 269 -14.76 -1.95 -6.36
CA VAL A 269 -16.03 -2.35 -7.00
C VAL A 269 -17.15 -2.42 -5.96
N GLY A 270 -16.90 -3.04 -4.79
CA GLY A 270 -17.85 -3.09 -3.68
C GLY A 270 -18.26 -1.70 -3.18
N MET A 271 -17.30 -0.77 -3.09
CA MET A 271 -17.54 0.62 -2.69
C MET A 271 -18.34 1.41 -3.73
N LEU A 272 -18.00 1.26 -5.01
CA LEU A 272 -18.69 1.91 -6.14
C LEU A 272 -20.08 1.31 -6.41
N GLY A 273 -20.24 0.01 -6.20
CA GLY A 273 -21.49 -0.73 -6.40
C GLY A 273 -22.44 -0.64 -5.21
N GLY A 274 -21.91 -0.52 -3.99
CA GLY A 274 -22.65 -0.55 -2.74
C GLY A 274 -23.25 0.80 -2.36
N SER A 275 -24.33 1.23 -3.05
CA SER A 275 -25.29 2.27 -2.60
C SER A 275 -26.28 2.75 -3.68
N GLY A 276 -26.28 2.15 -4.87
CA GLY A 276 -27.18 2.55 -5.96
C GLY A 276 -28.53 1.82 -5.99
N ARG A 277 -29.33 1.84 -4.91
CA ARG A 277 -30.79 1.67 -5.06
C ARG A 277 -31.45 3.01 -4.71
N PRO A 278 -31.92 3.79 -5.71
CA PRO A 278 -32.91 4.80 -5.41
C PRO A 278 -34.14 4.05 -4.87
N ARG A 279 -34.63 4.48 -3.71
CA ARG A 279 -36.03 4.23 -3.36
C ARG A 279 -36.92 5.03 -4.30
#